data_AF-A0A7W1KBZ3-F1
#
_entry.id   AF-A0A7W1KBZ3-F1
#
_cell.length_a   1.000
_cell.length_b   1.000
_cell.length_c   1.000
_cell.angle_alpha   90.00
_cell.angle_beta   90.00
_cell.angle_gamma   90.00
#
_symmetry.space_group_name_H-M   'P 1'
#
loop_
_entity.id
_entity.type
_entity.pdbx_description
1 polymer ?
#
loop_
_entity_poly.entity_id
_entity_poly.type
_entity_poly.pdbx_seq_one_letter_code
_entity_poly.pdbx_strand_id
1 'polypeptide(L)'
;MDDTQRRGNYDSGEDFVLEYGELRFTFNERDFSERCEQAALKLGFVHGRLKDTELEDLVNLAVNGEIQDPASSLGEHVNDCWPELCGPSDRSLVHWLRRLVFRSAWLDQRVKEGELDIAFDAEAHTFSYVQPDRDGEAIELSPEPSWDRVAYMPR
;
A
#
# COMPACT_ATOMS: atom_id res chain seq x y z
N MET A 1 7.22 -29.56 -9.23
CA MET A 1 6.74 -29.29 -7.86
C MET A 1 6.55 -27.80 -7.80
N ASP A 2 5.32 -27.37 -7.51
CA ASP A 2 4.88 -25.98 -7.64
C ASP A 2 5.49 -25.16 -6.48
N ASP A 3 6.53 -24.37 -6.76
CA ASP A 3 7.28 -23.59 -5.74
C ASP A 3 6.44 -22.51 -5.05
N THR A 4 5.25 -22.23 -5.57
CA THR A 4 4.23 -21.36 -4.96
C THR A 4 3.69 -21.88 -3.63
N GLN A 5 3.74 -23.20 -3.38
CA GLN A 5 3.19 -23.81 -2.16
C GLN A 5 4.06 -23.62 -0.90
N ARG A 6 5.27 -23.06 -1.03
CA ARG A 6 6.22 -22.91 0.08
C ARG A 6 6.32 -21.51 0.67
N ARG A 7 5.56 -20.57 0.13
CA ARG A 7 5.62 -19.15 0.49
C ARG A 7 4.66 -18.87 1.63
N GLY A 8 5.19 -18.38 2.75
CA GLY A 8 4.39 -17.98 3.90
C GLY A 8 3.52 -16.78 3.58
N ASN A 9 2.38 -16.69 4.27
CA ASN A 9 1.60 -15.47 4.33
C ASN A 9 2.33 -14.44 5.21
N TYR A 10 2.28 -13.17 4.82
CA TYR A 10 2.75 -12.09 5.68
C TYR A 10 1.85 -11.99 6.91
N ASP A 11 2.48 -11.87 8.07
CA ASP A 11 1.83 -11.67 9.35
C ASP A 11 2.61 -10.63 10.18
N SER A 12 1.90 -9.58 10.62
CA SER A 12 2.37 -8.65 11.64
C SER A 12 1.40 -8.48 12.82
N GLY A 13 0.24 -9.15 12.81
CA GLY A 13 -0.83 -9.02 13.81
C GLY A 13 -2.20 -9.38 13.25
N GLU A 14 -3.26 -9.22 14.06
CA GLU A 14 -4.60 -9.77 13.77
C GLU A 14 -5.69 -8.71 13.55
N ASP A 15 -5.34 -7.42 13.53
CA ASP A 15 -6.31 -6.31 13.46
C ASP A 15 -6.95 -6.17 12.07
N PHE A 16 -6.16 -6.39 11.00
CA PHE A 16 -6.61 -6.28 9.62
C PHE A 16 -6.25 -7.51 8.80
N VAL A 17 -7.11 -7.85 7.83
CA VAL A 17 -6.90 -8.97 6.89
C VAL A 17 -7.07 -8.46 5.46
N LEU A 18 -6.09 -8.74 4.60
CA LEU A 18 -6.21 -8.56 3.15
C LEU A 18 -6.01 -9.87 2.41
N GLU A 19 -6.91 -10.12 1.47
CA GLU A 19 -6.87 -11.30 0.60
C GLU A 19 -6.62 -10.88 -0.84
N TYR A 20 -5.69 -11.57 -1.50
CA TYR A 20 -5.39 -11.37 -2.91
C TYR A 20 -5.13 -12.72 -3.59
N GLY A 21 -6.12 -13.20 -4.35
CA GLY A 21 -6.09 -14.55 -4.89
C GLY A 21 -6.14 -15.58 -3.77
N GLU A 22 -5.10 -16.42 -3.65
CA GLU A 22 -5.00 -17.47 -2.63
C GLU A 22 -4.23 -17.03 -1.38
N LEU A 23 -3.64 -15.82 -1.41
CA LEU A 23 -2.84 -15.28 -0.30
C LEU A 23 -3.73 -14.49 0.65
N ARG A 24 -3.50 -14.68 1.95
CA ARG A 24 -4.21 -14.01 3.03
C ARG A 24 -3.20 -13.44 4.02
N PHE A 25 -3.05 -12.12 4.03
CA PHE A 25 -2.10 -11.43 4.89
C PHE A 25 -2.80 -10.79 6.07
N THR A 26 -2.14 -10.81 7.23
CA THR A 26 -2.66 -10.28 8.49
C THR A 26 -1.75 -9.17 8.99
N PHE A 27 -2.35 -8.11 9.51
CA PHE A 27 -1.64 -6.91 9.91
C PHE A 27 -2.07 -6.45 11.30
N ASN A 28 -1.13 -5.97 12.11
CA ASN A 28 -1.50 -5.10 13.22
C ASN A 28 -1.88 -3.70 12.73
N GLU A 29 -2.55 -2.93 13.58
CA GLU A 29 -3.06 -1.60 13.27
C GLU A 29 -1.99 -0.63 12.76
N ARG A 30 -0.84 -0.59 13.44
CA ARG A 30 0.24 0.33 13.10
C ARG A 30 0.82 0.02 11.72
N ASP A 31 1.15 -1.24 11.45
CA ASP A 31 1.73 -1.68 10.19
C ASP A 31 0.76 -1.45 9.02
N PHE A 32 -0.52 -1.77 9.20
CA PHE A 32 -1.53 -1.52 8.17
C PHE A 32 -1.66 -0.04 7.85
N SER A 33 -1.74 0.80 8.88
CA SER A 33 -1.88 2.26 8.74
C SER A 33 -0.67 2.88 8.04
N GLU A 34 0.55 2.53 8.47
CA GLU A 34 1.79 3.01 7.85
C GLU A 34 1.86 2.60 6.36
N ARG A 35 1.42 1.38 6.00
CA ARG A 35 1.36 0.92 4.60
C ARG A 35 0.29 1.65 3.79
N CYS A 36 -0.88 1.93 4.36
CA CYS A 36 -1.91 2.72 3.71
C CYS A 36 -1.40 4.13 3.37
N GLU A 37 -0.74 4.79 4.32
CA GLU A 37 -0.15 6.11 4.12
C GLU A 37 0.92 6.10 3.02
N GLN A 38 1.84 5.13 3.06
CA GLN A 38 2.86 4.97 2.03
C GLN A 38 2.28 4.66 0.65
N ALA A 39 1.20 3.86 0.58
CA ALA A 39 0.50 3.61 -0.66
C ALA A 39 -0.14 4.90 -1.21
N ALA A 40 -0.80 5.69 -0.36
CA ALA A 40 -1.40 6.96 -0.78
C ALA A 40 -0.37 7.98 -1.27
N LEU A 41 0.81 8.03 -0.62
CA LEU A 41 1.96 8.85 -1.05
C LEU A 41 2.46 8.41 -2.44
N LYS A 42 2.66 7.11 -2.65
CA LYS A 42 3.09 6.56 -3.95
C LYS A 42 2.10 6.85 -5.07
N LEU A 43 0.81 6.84 -4.77
CA LEU A 43 -0.25 7.15 -5.72
C LEU A 43 -0.42 8.65 -5.98
N GLY A 44 0.31 9.52 -5.28
CA GLY A 44 0.16 10.97 -5.38
C GLY A 44 -1.20 11.48 -4.87
N PHE A 45 -1.95 10.66 -4.11
CA PHE A 45 -3.22 11.09 -3.53
C PHE A 45 -3.01 11.98 -2.30
N VAL A 46 -1.89 11.80 -1.60
CA VAL A 46 -1.44 12.66 -0.51
C VAL A 46 0.04 13.01 -0.73
N HIS A 47 0.49 14.18 -0.26
CA HIS A 47 1.88 14.64 -0.46
C HIS A 47 2.69 14.77 0.84
N GLY A 48 2.11 14.43 1.99
CA GLY A 48 2.74 14.57 3.28
C GLY A 48 2.20 13.61 4.31
N ARG A 49 2.76 13.68 5.52
CA ARG A 49 2.29 12.92 6.67
C ARG A 49 0.86 13.32 7.03
N LEU A 50 0.00 12.33 7.19
CA LEU A 50 -1.37 12.52 7.63
C LEU A 50 -1.41 12.67 9.15
N LYS A 51 -2.37 13.46 9.62
CA LYS A 51 -2.76 13.47 11.04
C LYS A 51 -3.52 12.19 11.37
N ASP A 52 -3.60 11.86 12.65
CA ASP A 52 -4.19 10.60 13.11
C ASP A 52 -5.61 10.36 12.57
N THR A 53 -6.48 11.37 12.58
CA THR A 53 -7.86 11.23 12.06
C THR A 53 -7.93 11.14 10.53
N GLU A 54 -7.00 11.78 9.82
CA GLU A 54 -6.89 11.67 8.35
C GLU A 54 -6.39 10.28 7.95
N LEU A 55 -5.46 9.74 8.73
CA LEU A 55 -4.95 8.38 8.55
C LEU A 55 -6.04 7.34 8.85
N GLU A 56 -6.83 7.55 9.90
CA GLU A 56 -7.98 6.70 10.23
C GLU A 56 -8.99 6.66 9.08
N ASP A 57 -9.34 7.82 8.50
CA ASP A 57 -10.21 7.91 7.31
C ASP A 57 -9.61 7.17 6.10
N LEU A 58 -8.30 7.29 5.86
CA LEU A 58 -7.61 6.58 4.79
C LEU A 58 -7.62 5.05 5.01
N VAL A 59 -7.43 4.59 6.25
CA VAL A 59 -7.53 3.18 6.63
C VAL A 59 -8.96 2.68 6.44
N ASN A 60 -9.95 3.44 6.89
CA ASN A 60 -11.37 3.12 6.69
C ASN A 60 -11.72 3.00 5.20
N LEU A 61 -11.21 3.89 4.36
CA LEU A 61 -11.35 3.81 2.91
C LEU A 61 -10.71 2.53 2.36
N ALA A 62 -9.50 2.20 2.80
CA ALA A 62 -8.81 0.99 2.35
C ALA A 62 -9.57 -0.29 2.77
N VAL A 63 -10.18 -0.32 3.96
CA VAL A 63 -10.89 -1.51 4.48
C VAL A 63 -12.30 -1.62 3.92
N ASN A 64 -13.10 -0.57 4.05
CA ASN A 64 -14.52 -0.59 3.69
C ASN A 64 -14.76 -0.29 2.21
N GLY A 65 -13.78 0.35 1.56
CA GLY A 65 -13.90 0.79 0.18
C GLY A 65 -14.70 2.09 0.00
N GLU A 66 -15.13 2.71 1.10
CA GLU A 66 -15.85 3.99 1.14
C GLU A 66 -15.67 4.63 2.52
N ILE A 67 -16.00 5.93 2.63
CA ILE A 67 -16.05 6.67 3.90
C ILE A 67 -17.48 7.22 4.09
N GLN A 68 -18.26 6.59 4.95
CA GLN A 68 -19.65 7.00 5.18
C GLN A 68 -19.77 8.25 6.06
N ASP A 69 -19.01 8.28 7.17
CA ASP A 69 -19.00 9.39 8.13
C ASP A 69 -17.55 9.86 8.31
N PRO A 70 -17.13 10.91 7.59
CA PRO A 70 -15.73 11.34 7.59
C PRO A 70 -15.35 11.98 8.93
N ALA A 71 -14.28 11.49 9.55
CA ALA A 71 -13.74 12.04 10.80
C ALA A 71 -12.76 13.21 10.57
N SER A 72 -12.39 13.46 9.31
CA SER A 72 -11.39 14.45 8.92
C SER A 72 -11.70 15.13 7.58
N SER A 73 -10.95 16.20 7.28
CA SER A 73 -11.01 16.86 5.98
C SER A 73 -10.51 15.98 4.82
N LEU A 74 -9.70 14.95 5.09
CA LEU A 74 -9.35 13.95 4.07
C LEU A 74 -10.57 13.12 3.69
N GLY A 75 -11.35 12.66 4.67
CA GLY A 75 -12.58 11.91 4.42
C GLY A 75 -13.63 12.74 3.68
N GLU A 76 -13.80 14.01 4.07
CA GLU A 76 -14.66 14.96 3.34
C GLU A 76 -14.19 15.11 1.88
N HIS A 77 -12.89 15.30 1.65
CA HIS A 77 -12.31 15.43 0.31
C HIS A 77 -12.50 14.16 -0.56
N VAL A 78 -12.35 12.97 0.03
CA VAL A 78 -12.64 11.69 -0.65
C VAL A 78 -14.07 11.65 -1.14
N ASN A 79 -15.02 12.09 -0.31
CA ASN A 79 -16.44 12.12 -0.65
C ASN A 79 -16.74 13.16 -1.74
N ASP A 80 -16.12 14.34 -1.67
CA ASP A 80 -16.27 15.41 -2.66
C ASP A 80 -15.70 15.01 -4.04
N CYS A 81 -14.60 14.25 -4.08
CA CYS A 81 -13.94 13.79 -5.31
C CYS A 81 -14.28 12.33 -5.67
N TRP A 82 -15.31 11.74 -5.06
CA TRP A 82 -15.63 10.33 -5.26
C TRP A 82 -15.75 9.89 -6.72
N PRO A 83 -16.38 10.66 -7.64
CA PRO A 83 -16.48 10.29 -9.05
C PRO A 83 -15.13 10.10 -9.76
N GLU A 84 -14.07 10.77 -9.31
CA GLU A 84 -12.71 10.64 -9.83
C GLU A 84 -11.90 9.53 -9.16
N LEU A 85 -12.29 9.13 -7.94
CA LEU A 85 -11.64 8.07 -7.17
C LEU A 85 -12.23 6.68 -7.42
N CYS A 86 -13.51 6.65 -7.78
CA CYS A 86 -14.24 5.44 -8.10
C CYS A 86 -14.01 5.03 -9.56
N GLY A 87 -13.93 3.73 -9.81
CA GLY A 87 -13.67 3.21 -11.14
C GLY A 87 -13.72 1.68 -11.15
N PRO A 88 -13.84 1.05 -12.32
CA PRO A 88 -13.78 -0.39 -12.42
C PRO A 88 -12.38 -0.88 -12.02
N SER A 89 -12.32 -1.82 -11.07
CA SER A 89 -11.12 -2.59 -10.70
C SER A 89 -9.81 -1.78 -10.70
N ASP A 90 -8.97 -1.96 -11.71
CA ASP A 90 -7.62 -1.38 -11.87
C ASP A 90 -7.60 0.14 -12.12
N ARG A 91 -8.76 0.81 -12.06
CA ARG A 91 -8.89 2.26 -12.18
C ARG A 91 -9.40 2.95 -10.93
N SER A 92 -9.62 2.22 -9.83
CA SER A 92 -10.05 2.80 -8.55
C SER A 92 -8.86 3.07 -7.63
N LEU A 93 -8.91 4.17 -6.90
CA LEU A 93 -7.94 4.49 -5.84
C LEU A 93 -7.89 3.35 -4.80
N VAL A 94 -9.05 2.87 -4.34
CA VAL A 94 -9.16 1.80 -3.32
C VAL A 94 -8.45 0.52 -3.78
N HIS A 95 -8.65 0.14 -5.05
CA HIS A 95 -7.99 -1.04 -5.61
C HIS A 95 -6.46 -0.91 -5.54
N TRP A 96 -5.93 0.24 -5.96
CA TRP A 96 -4.49 0.48 -5.96
C TRP A 96 -3.90 0.64 -4.55
N LEU A 97 -4.63 1.25 -3.61
CA LEU A 97 -4.26 1.28 -2.20
C LEU A 97 -4.07 -0.14 -1.66
N ARG A 98 -5.09 -0.99 -1.78
CA ARG A 98 -5.01 -2.40 -1.34
C ARG A 98 -3.91 -3.16 -2.04
N ARG A 99 -3.75 -2.96 -3.36
CA ARG A 99 -2.72 -3.63 -4.16
C ARG A 99 -1.31 -3.24 -3.73
N LEU A 100 -1.06 -1.97 -3.41
CA LEU A 100 0.25 -1.50 -2.95
C LEU A 100 0.54 -1.94 -1.51
N VAL A 101 -0.45 -1.92 -0.61
CA VAL A 101 -0.33 -2.50 0.74
C VAL A 101 0.05 -3.97 0.62
N PHE A 102 -0.71 -4.75 -0.16
CA PHE A 102 -0.44 -6.17 -0.38
C PHE A 102 0.95 -6.40 -1.01
N ARG A 103 1.30 -5.65 -2.06
CA ARG A 103 2.61 -5.75 -2.74
C ARG A 103 3.76 -5.49 -1.77
N SER A 104 3.66 -4.45 -0.94
CA SER A 104 4.70 -4.14 0.05
C SER A 104 4.87 -5.27 1.07
N ALA A 105 3.78 -5.81 1.59
CA ALA A 105 3.81 -6.91 2.56
C ALA A 105 4.36 -8.21 1.94
N TRP A 106 4.02 -8.45 0.67
CA TRP A 106 4.54 -9.58 -0.09
C TRP A 106 6.06 -9.46 -0.27
N LEU A 107 6.57 -8.27 -0.58
CA LEU A 107 8.01 -8.02 -0.70
C LEU A 107 8.75 -8.21 0.63
N ASP A 108 8.21 -7.67 1.72
CA ASP A 108 8.77 -7.85 3.05
C ASP A 108 8.79 -9.33 3.47
N GLN A 109 7.77 -10.10 3.11
CA GLN A 109 7.75 -11.54 3.36
C GLN A 109 8.84 -12.28 2.58
N ARG A 110 9.11 -11.87 1.32
CA ARG A 110 10.21 -12.44 0.53
C ARG A 110 11.58 -12.06 1.09
N VAL A 111 11.72 -10.88 1.68
CA VAL A 111 12.92 -10.50 2.45
C VAL A 111 13.07 -11.39 3.69
N LYS A 112 11.99 -11.58 4.47
CA LYS A 112 11.99 -12.48 5.64
C LYS A 112 12.37 -13.93 5.31
N GLU A 113 12.00 -14.39 4.12
CA GLU A 113 12.32 -15.74 3.62
C GLU A 113 13.70 -15.84 2.96
N GLY A 114 14.42 -14.72 2.81
CA GLY A 114 15.74 -14.65 2.18
C GLY A 114 15.71 -14.73 0.65
N GLU A 115 14.53 -14.65 0.02
CA GLU A 115 14.40 -14.60 -1.45
C GLU A 115 14.78 -13.23 -2.02
N LEU A 116 14.62 -12.16 -1.22
CA LEU A 116 15.00 -10.79 -1.55
C LEU A 116 15.87 -10.20 -0.43
N ASP A 117 16.60 -9.14 -0.74
CA ASP A 117 17.29 -8.29 0.23
C ASP A 117 17.00 -6.81 -0.05
N ILE A 118 17.45 -5.91 0.81
CA ILE A 118 17.27 -4.46 0.69
C ILE A 118 18.63 -3.82 0.44
N ALA A 119 18.75 -3.11 -0.68
CA ALA A 119 19.91 -2.28 -0.99
C ALA A 119 19.58 -0.80 -0.81
N PHE A 120 20.53 -0.04 -0.29
CA PHE A 120 20.45 1.42 -0.19
C PHE A 120 21.28 2.05 -1.31
N ASP A 121 20.65 2.91 -2.11
CA ASP A 121 21.31 3.78 -3.08
C ASP A 121 21.64 5.11 -2.40
N ALA A 122 22.94 5.36 -2.19
CA ALA A 122 23.42 6.58 -1.52
C ALA A 122 23.33 7.84 -2.40
N GLU A 123 23.25 7.70 -3.72
CA GLU A 123 23.14 8.84 -4.64
C GLU A 123 21.68 9.31 -4.71
N ALA A 124 20.76 8.36 -4.88
CA ALA A 124 19.33 8.64 -4.90
C ALA A 124 18.73 8.83 -3.49
N HIS A 125 19.44 8.40 -2.44
CA HIS A 125 18.93 8.25 -1.07
C HIS A 125 17.64 7.42 -1.00
N THR A 126 17.60 6.31 -1.75
CA THR A 126 16.44 5.42 -1.84
C THR A 126 16.80 4.00 -1.45
N PHE A 127 15.77 3.23 -1.11
CA PHE A 127 15.88 1.80 -0.89
C PHE A 127 15.25 1.04 -2.05
N SER A 128 15.85 -0.07 -2.45
CA SER A 128 15.33 -1.00 -3.45
C SER A 128 15.39 -2.42 -2.94
N TYR A 129 14.44 -3.25 -3.40
CA TYR A 129 14.51 -4.68 -3.20
C TYR A 129 15.41 -5.28 -4.29
N VAL A 130 16.36 -6.10 -3.88
CA VAL A 130 17.34 -6.74 -4.76
C VAL A 130 17.28 -8.25 -4.65
N GLN A 131 17.76 -8.94 -5.68
CA GLN A 131 17.79 -10.40 -5.77
C GLN A 131 19.21 -10.91 -5.46
N PRO A 132 19.46 -11.51 -4.28
CA PRO A 132 20.79 -12.01 -3.92
C PRO A 132 21.33 -13.05 -4.90
N ASP A 133 20.46 -13.91 -5.43
CA ASP A 133 20.82 -14.96 -6.40
C ASP A 133 21.08 -14.43 -7.82
N ARG A 134 20.91 -13.12 -8.05
CA ARG A 134 21.15 -12.43 -9.33
C ARG A 134 22.09 -11.24 -9.15
N ASP A 135 23.17 -11.45 -8.40
CA ASP A 135 24.21 -10.43 -8.18
C ASP A 135 23.68 -9.10 -7.61
N GLY A 136 22.56 -9.13 -6.86
CA GLY A 136 21.95 -7.93 -6.29
C GLY A 136 21.18 -7.07 -7.31
N GLU A 137 20.72 -7.65 -8.42
CA GLU A 137 19.85 -6.98 -9.38
C GLU A 137 18.57 -6.47 -8.69
N ALA A 138 18.23 -5.20 -8.92
CA ALA A 138 17.02 -4.60 -8.37
C ALA A 138 15.76 -5.14 -9.08
N ILE A 139 14.72 -5.42 -8.30
CA ILE A 139 13.46 -5.88 -8.88
C ILE A 139 12.76 -4.73 -9.62
N GLU A 140 12.23 -5.04 -10.81
CA GLU A 140 11.36 -4.12 -11.53
C GLU A 140 9.91 -4.31 -11.07
N LEU A 141 9.33 -3.27 -10.47
CA LEU A 141 7.94 -3.26 -10.04
C LEU A 141 7.06 -2.65 -11.14
N SER A 142 5.86 -3.21 -11.34
CA SER A 142 4.89 -2.63 -12.26
C SER A 142 4.53 -1.21 -11.84
N PRO A 143 4.52 -0.24 -12.78
CA PRO A 143 4.24 1.15 -12.46
C PRO A 143 2.84 1.32 -11.88
N GLU A 144 2.72 2.28 -10.96
CA GLU A 144 1.46 2.73 -10.39
C GLU A 144 0.87 3.93 -11.18
N PRO A 145 -0.47 4.05 -11.26
CA PRO A 145 -1.13 5.27 -11.72
C PRO A 145 -0.96 6.40 -10.68
N SER A 146 -1.33 7.62 -11.08
CA SER A 146 -1.31 8.80 -10.22
C SER A 146 -2.70 9.43 -10.07
N TRP A 147 -2.98 9.88 -8.84
CA TRP A 147 -4.13 10.69 -8.45
C TRP A 147 -3.77 12.14 -8.11
N ASP A 148 -2.60 12.62 -8.54
CA ASP A 148 -2.12 14.00 -8.25
C ASP A 148 -3.14 15.09 -8.62
N ARG A 149 -3.96 14.86 -9.65
CA ARG A 149 -4.98 15.80 -10.11
C ARG A 149 -6.08 16.07 -9.07
N VAL A 150 -6.33 15.10 -8.18
CA VAL A 150 -7.33 15.16 -7.11
C VAL A 150 -6.68 14.91 -5.75
N ALA A 151 -5.39 15.20 -5.63
CA ALA A 151 -4.64 15.03 -4.39
C ALA A 151 -5.30 15.83 -3.25
N TYR A 152 -5.36 15.21 -2.08
CA TYR A 152 -5.78 15.88 -0.87
C TYR A 152 -4.73 16.92 -0.47
N MET A 153 -5.20 18.15 -0.29
CA MET A 153 -4.40 19.27 0.19
C MET A 153 -4.93 19.69 1.56
N PRO A 154 -4.16 19.51 2.65
CA PRO A 154 -4.55 19.97 3.97
C PRO A 154 -4.84 21.48 3.94
N ARG A 155 -5.95 21.88 4.56
CA ARG A 155 -6.30 23.31 4.74
C ARG A 155 -5.48 23.96 5.84
#